data_AF-A0A369RQT6-F1
#
_entry.id   AF-A0A369RQT6-F1
#
_cell.length_a   1.000
_cell.length_b   1.000
_cell.length_c   1.000
_cell.angle_alpha   90.00
_cell.angle_beta   90.00
_cell.angle_gamma   90.00
#
_symmetry.space_group_name_H-M   'P 1'
#
loop_
_entity.id
_entity.type
_entity.pdbx_description
1 polymer ?
#
loop_
_entity_poly.entity_id
_entity_poly.type
_entity_poly.pdbx_seq_one_letter_code
_entity_poly.pdbx_strand_id
1 'polypeptide(L)'
;MRSAAPRPSPGWVPVRRSCLAFFPKRATLIQSRFLRPSFISPFHWTTTKGKNQIIMEKMDVAIDENGDNSANGHLTSDNASKSDTIFARGVHNLAFFPKRATLIYSRFLRPSFISPFHWTTTKGKNQVIMEKMDVAIDENGDNSALAEEKKTLGNEAYKKGDYKEACKFYTEAIELKSNNPNYLCNRAAALMMLNRHNEALNDAVRAIQFDDNYVKGHLRVAKCYMNLGKFDLALQSFAKVRSLDPANKQVKHEIQNATSLKLYFENATKHMDKEDYRQVIYWIDKALQISPSCLQFKFLKVEALIKRGIFSEASSIVNDVLRMNDMNADALYLRGLCLYYQDYAEKAKNHFMRVLKADPDHKRSKDSLKLIKRLISAKEAGNEAFKKGKYEEAYNSYTQALEIDPYNKYINSKLYCNRATTHAKLNRAEAAIADCSEAIKLDDSYVKAYLRRAKCYMDTEQYEEAVRDYEKVLQLDTSQEHKRLVKDAKLELKKSKRKNYYKILNVSKNATDDEIKKAYRKEALKHHPDRHASATEEERKKEELLFKEVGEAYAVLSDKQKRHRYDSGQDLEDSSFGADINPNDIFQMFFGGGGGGNPFGGGSRFRNSGGHDDGYPGFTFTFG
;
A
#
# COMPACT_ATOMS: atom_id res chain seq x y z
N MET A 1 69.15 27.33 -41.78
CA MET A 1 69.35 28.44 -40.81
C MET A 1 68.04 28.69 -40.06
N ARG A 2 68.12 29.31 -38.87
CA ARG A 2 67.20 30.28 -38.20
C ARG A 2 65.72 30.44 -38.68
N SER A 3 64.72 30.76 -37.84
CA SER A 3 64.60 30.75 -36.36
C SER A 3 63.19 31.13 -35.85
N ALA A 4 62.66 30.35 -34.90
CA ALA A 4 62.02 30.74 -33.62
C ALA A 4 60.81 31.71 -33.49
N ALA A 5 59.80 31.21 -32.74
CA ALA A 5 59.06 31.88 -31.63
C ALA A 5 57.99 32.96 -31.97
N PRO A 6 57.07 33.33 -31.03
CA PRO A 6 56.94 32.91 -29.62
C PRO A 6 55.57 32.29 -29.20
N ARG A 7 55.41 32.01 -27.90
CA ARG A 7 54.17 31.54 -27.23
C ARG A 7 53.59 32.63 -26.30
N PRO A 8 52.30 32.57 -25.93
CA PRO A 8 51.81 33.06 -24.64
C PRO A 8 51.92 31.98 -23.53
N SER A 9 51.75 32.37 -22.26
CA SER A 9 51.99 31.56 -21.05
C SER A 9 50.71 31.19 -20.27
N PRO A 10 50.66 30.02 -19.60
CA PRO A 10 49.58 29.67 -18.66
C PRO A 10 49.93 30.09 -17.21
N GLY A 11 48.96 30.68 -16.50
CA GLY A 11 49.11 31.17 -15.12
C GLY A 11 48.61 30.21 -14.04
N TRP A 12 49.53 29.73 -13.22
CA TRP A 12 49.42 29.20 -11.84
C TRP A 12 48.06 29.26 -11.10
N VAL A 13 47.53 28.09 -10.74
CA VAL A 13 46.72 27.84 -9.51
C VAL A 13 47.18 26.47 -8.93
N PRO A 14 47.37 26.30 -7.60
CA PRO A 14 48.31 25.29 -7.07
C PRO A 14 47.72 23.91 -6.71
N VAL A 15 48.59 22.90 -6.67
CA VAL A 15 48.29 21.52 -6.23
C VAL A 15 48.71 21.29 -4.77
N ARG A 16 47.80 20.73 -3.94
CA ARG A 16 48.13 19.92 -2.75
C ARG A 16 47.18 18.72 -2.72
N ARG A 17 47.61 17.53 -3.15
CA ARG A 17 48.23 16.49 -2.28
C ARG A 17 47.40 16.16 -1.03
N SER A 18 46.44 15.25 -1.20
CA SER A 18 45.80 14.51 -0.10
C SER A 18 46.55 13.20 0.15
N CYS A 19 46.92 12.88 1.39
CA CYS A 19 47.40 11.54 1.75
C CYS A 19 47.34 11.27 3.26
N LEU A 20 47.15 9.99 3.59
CA LEU A 20 47.26 9.33 4.91
C LEU A 20 46.19 9.64 5.96
N ALA A 21 45.91 8.61 6.77
CA ALA A 21 44.86 8.53 7.79
C ALA A 21 45.42 7.91 9.08
N PHE A 22 44.71 8.01 10.20
CA PHE A 22 45.00 7.21 11.40
C PHE A 22 43.74 6.87 12.22
N PHE A 23 43.84 5.76 12.97
CA PHE A 23 42.78 5.21 13.83
C PHE A 23 42.67 5.92 15.19
N PRO A 24 41.49 5.94 15.83
CA PRO A 24 41.34 6.23 17.25
C PRO A 24 41.61 4.97 18.13
N LYS A 25 42.25 5.17 19.29
CA LYS A 25 42.30 4.18 20.40
C LYS A 25 41.73 4.79 21.70
N ARG A 26 41.36 3.92 22.64
CA ARG A 26 40.64 4.20 23.90
C ARG A 26 41.45 5.05 24.90
N ALA A 27 40.75 5.80 25.77
CA ALA A 27 40.65 5.56 27.23
C ALA A 27 40.60 6.82 28.12
N THR A 28 39.47 7.01 28.82
CA THR A 28 39.27 7.53 30.20
C THR A 28 40.25 8.53 30.85
N LEU A 29 39.67 9.60 31.42
CA LEU A 29 39.82 9.88 32.85
C LEU A 29 38.50 10.39 33.47
N ILE A 30 38.40 10.35 34.80
CA ILE A 30 37.24 10.78 35.60
C ILE A 30 37.63 12.01 36.42
N GLN A 31 36.73 12.98 36.56
CA GLN A 31 36.65 13.80 37.78
C GLN A 31 35.20 14.03 38.19
N SER A 32 34.99 14.06 39.51
CA SER A 32 33.68 14.15 40.16
C SER A 32 33.59 15.42 41.00
N ARG A 33 32.37 15.97 41.15
CA ARG A 33 32.01 16.83 42.29
C ARG A 33 30.62 16.46 42.80
N PHE A 34 30.48 16.47 44.12
CA PHE A 34 29.23 16.27 44.85
C PHE A 34 28.39 17.56 44.84
N LEU A 35 27.07 17.44 45.00
CA LEU A 35 26.28 18.17 46.01
C LEU A 35 24.86 17.56 46.16
N ARG A 36 24.23 17.82 47.32
CA ARG A 36 22.93 17.31 47.83
C ARG A 36 22.57 18.13 49.09
N PRO A 37 21.34 18.08 49.68
CA PRO A 37 20.03 17.62 49.19
C PRO A 37 18.87 18.62 49.56
N SER A 38 17.63 18.12 49.78
CA SER A 38 16.34 18.77 50.17
C SER A 38 15.46 19.20 48.97
N PHE A 39 14.11 19.16 48.99
CA PHE A 39 13.11 19.15 50.10
C PHE A 39 12.06 18.01 50.04
N ILE A 40 10.98 18.13 50.84
CA ILE A 40 10.04 17.09 51.37
C ILE A 40 8.62 17.75 51.51
N SER A 41 7.43 17.13 51.42
CA SER A 41 7.01 15.71 51.54
C SER A 41 5.96 15.14 50.50
N PRO A 42 4.59 15.19 50.65
CA PRO A 42 3.80 13.95 50.50
C PRO A 42 2.42 13.95 49.78
N PHE A 43 1.90 12.71 49.56
CA PHE A 43 0.50 12.27 49.25
C PHE A 43 -0.17 12.84 47.97
N HIS A 44 -0.96 12.10 47.18
CA HIS A 44 -1.85 10.96 47.50
C HIS A 44 -1.71 9.74 46.55
N TRP A 45 -2.33 8.62 46.92
CA TRP A 45 -2.72 7.52 46.02
C TRP A 45 -4.24 7.40 45.97
N THR A 46 -4.81 7.23 44.78
CA THR A 46 -6.22 6.85 44.58
C THR A 46 -6.30 5.63 43.67
N THR A 47 -7.02 4.59 44.10
CA THR A 47 -7.20 3.35 43.35
C THR A 47 -8.58 3.32 42.68
N THR A 48 -8.62 3.33 41.36
CA THR A 48 -9.84 3.12 40.57
C THR A 48 -9.85 1.73 39.95
N LYS A 49 -10.96 0.99 40.15
CA LYS A 49 -11.19 -0.30 39.51
C LYS A 49 -11.58 -0.12 38.05
N GLY A 50 -10.93 -0.89 37.19
CA GLY A 50 -11.44 -1.54 35.97
C GLY A 50 -12.47 -0.84 35.06
N LYS A 51 -12.16 -0.80 33.77
CA LYS A 51 -13.12 -1.06 32.70
C LYS A 51 -12.43 -1.82 31.57
N ASN A 52 -13.05 -2.90 31.08
CA ASN A 52 -12.63 -3.54 29.85
C ASN A 52 -12.89 -2.57 28.69
N GLN A 53 -11.85 -2.10 28.03
CA GLN A 53 -12.01 -1.30 26.82
C GLN A 53 -11.93 -2.24 25.61
N ILE A 54 -13.10 -2.63 25.09
CA ILE A 54 -13.20 -3.23 23.77
C ILE A 54 -12.60 -2.22 22.78
N ILE A 55 -11.58 -2.64 22.04
CA ILE A 55 -10.95 -1.81 21.01
C ILE A 55 -11.89 -1.81 19.80
N MET A 56 -12.85 -0.89 19.80
CA MET A 56 -13.50 -0.44 18.57
C MET A 56 -12.40 0.03 17.62
N GLU A 57 -12.29 -0.57 16.44
CA GLU A 57 -11.47 0.00 15.38
C GLU A 57 -12.05 1.37 15.02
N LYS A 58 -11.25 2.43 15.17
CA LYS A 58 -11.56 3.70 14.53
C LYS A 58 -11.48 3.49 13.01
N MET A 59 -12.63 3.25 12.38
CA MET A 59 -12.76 3.49 10.94
C MET A 59 -12.28 4.91 10.66
N ASP A 60 -11.47 5.06 9.61
CA ASP A 60 -10.96 6.35 9.17
C ASP A 60 -12.16 7.18 8.72
N VAL A 61 -12.50 8.26 9.45
CA VAL A 61 -13.65 9.11 9.13
C VAL A 61 -13.32 9.98 7.93
N ALA A 62 -13.40 9.37 6.74
CA ALA A 62 -13.67 10.09 5.51
C ALA A 62 -14.97 10.87 5.69
N ILE A 63 -15.00 12.12 5.22
CA ILE A 63 -16.13 13.02 5.47
C ILE A 63 -17.21 12.73 4.44
N ASP A 64 -18.29 12.08 4.91
CA ASP A 64 -19.49 11.77 4.14
C ASP A 64 -20.55 12.85 4.36
N GLU A 65 -21.31 13.20 3.32
CA GLU A 65 -22.08 14.45 3.26
C GLU A 65 -23.51 14.36 3.83
N ASN A 66 -23.90 13.22 4.41
CA ASN A 66 -25.27 12.98 4.89
C ASN A 66 -25.53 13.72 6.21
N GLY A 67 -25.79 15.03 6.09
CA GLY A 67 -25.86 15.99 7.20
C GLY A 67 -27.07 16.94 7.17
N ASP A 68 -28.12 16.62 6.41
CA ASP A 68 -29.39 17.36 6.44
C ASP A 68 -30.41 16.69 7.38
N ASN A 69 -30.81 17.40 8.43
CA ASN A 69 -32.19 17.89 8.49
C ASN A 69 -32.44 18.87 9.64
N SER A 70 -33.21 19.91 9.34
CA SER A 70 -33.96 20.68 10.31
C SER A 70 -35.41 20.18 10.33
N ALA A 71 -35.97 19.89 11.51
CA ALA A 71 -37.41 19.84 11.74
C ALA A 71 -37.72 19.76 13.25
N ASN A 72 -38.63 20.62 13.73
CA ASN A 72 -39.38 20.34 14.95
C ASN A 72 -40.54 19.40 14.59
N GLY A 73 -40.75 18.33 15.37
CA GLY A 73 -41.85 17.37 15.21
C GLY A 73 -42.40 16.95 16.56
N HIS A 74 -43.72 16.92 16.71
CA HIS A 74 -44.40 16.74 17.99
C HIS A 74 -44.09 15.41 18.70
N LEU A 75 -44.09 15.47 20.03
CA LEU A 75 -44.28 14.31 20.90
C LEU A 75 -45.72 13.79 20.79
N THR A 76 -45.87 12.50 20.50
CA THR A 76 -47.00 11.70 20.97
C THR A 76 -46.44 10.41 21.59
N SER A 77 -47.10 9.92 22.64
CA SER A 77 -46.79 8.63 23.25
C SER A 77 -47.40 7.47 22.46
N ASP A 78 -46.88 6.26 22.63
CA ASP A 78 -47.60 5.22 23.37
C ASP A 78 -46.83 3.89 23.49
N ASN A 79 -47.29 3.06 24.43
CA ASN A 79 -47.01 1.63 24.61
C ASN A 79 -45.56 1.19 24.87
N ALA A 80 -45.19 1.17 26.15
CA ALA A 80 -44.09 0.37 26.65
C ALA A 80 -44.35 -1.15 26.52
N SER A 81 -43.30 -1.93 26.30
CA SER A 81 -43.35 -3.39 26.32
C SER A 81 -43.39 -3.95 27.75
N LYS A 82 -43.99 -5.13 27.92
CA LYS A 82 -44.08 -5.85 29.20
C LYS A 82 -42.79 -6.58 29.56
N SER A 83 -42.58 -6.80 30.86
CA SER A 83 -41.70 -7.83 31.43
C SER A 83 -42.38 -9.23 31.35
N ASP A 84 -41.87 -10.36 31.85
CA ASP A 84 -40.86 -10.59 32.89
C ASP A 84 -40.25 -12.02 32.88
N THR A 85 -39.01 -12.15 33.36
CA THR A 85 -38.27 -13.37 33.82
C THR A 85 -38.54 -14.69 33.02
N ILE A 86 -38.38 -15.97 33.44
CA ILE A 86 -37.71 -16.72 34.55
C ILE A 86 -36.83 -17.81 33.86
N PHE A 87 -35.54 -18.02 34.17
CA PHE A 87 -35.09 -19.12 35.07
C PHE A 87 -33.61 -19.05 35.48
N ALA A 88 -33.33 -19.29 36.77
CA ALA A 88 -32.00 -19.54 37.30
C ALA A 88 -32.05 -20.48 38.52
N ARG A 89 -31.13 -21.47 38.57
CA ARG A 89 -30.78 -22.35 39.70
C ARG A 89 -29.34 -22.86 39.45
N GLY A 90 -28.43 -22.96 40.42
CA GLY A 90 -28.48 -22.49 41.81
C GLY A 90 -27.15 -22.73 42.56
N VAL A 91 -26.82 -21.78 43.44
CA VAL A 91 -25.90 -21.76 44.61
C VAL A 91 -25.28 -23.12 45.05
N HIS A 92 -23.96 -23.25 45.27
CA HIS A 92 -23.15 -22.88 46.47
C HIS A 92 -21.64 -23.18 46.18
N ASN A 93 -20.57 -22.84 46.93
CA ASN A 93 -20.21 -22.08 48.16
C ASN A 93 -18.66 -21.82 48.11
N LEU A 94 -17.89 -21.52 49.17
CA LEU A 94 -17.71 -20.26 49.93
C LEU A 94 -16.25 -20.24 50.53
N ALA A 95 -15.90 -19.26 51.38
CA ALA A 95 -14.57 -19.02 52.04
C ALA A 95 -13.42 -18.55 51.10
N PHE A 96 -12.63 -17.46 51.28
CA PHE A 96 -12.14 -16.63 52.41
C PHE A 96 -11.12 -17.32 53.35
N PHE A 97 -10.01 -16.72 53.83
CA PHE A 97 -9.44 -15.34 53.83
C PHE A 97 -7.86 -15.41 53.96
N PRO A 98 -7.04 -14.33 54.20
CA PRO A 98 -5.60 -14.29 53.85
C PRO A 98 -4.64 -13.83 55.00
N LYS A 99 -3.33 -13.68 54.70
CA LYS A 99 -2.29 -12.81 55.35
C LYS A 99 -1.08 -12.70 54.38
N ARG A 100 -0.39 -11.56 54.17
CA ARG A 100 0.50 -10.73 55.05
C ARG A 100 1.75 -11.50 55.55
N ALA A 101 2.98 -10.95 55.53
CA ALA A 101 3.48 -9.66 55.00
C ALA A 101 5.03 -9.66 54.78
N THR A 102 5.55 -8.53 54.28
CA THR A 102 6.94 -8.20 53.91
C THR A 102 8.00 -8.35 55.01
N LEU A 103 9.27 -8.57 54.62
CA LEU A 103 10.42 -7.96 55.30
C LEU A 103 11.53 -7.59 54.29
N ILE A 104 12.39 -6.63 54.66
CA ILE A 104 13.48 -6.08 53.83
C ILE A 104 14.79 -6.25 54.59
N TYR A 105 15.87 -6.70 53.94
CA TYR A 105 17.23 -6.27 54.30
C TYR A 105 18.16 -6.30 53.08
N SER A 106 19.31 -5.63 53.18
CA SER A 106 20.21 -5.33 52.05
C SER A 106 21.60 -5.93 52.19
N ARG A 107 22.18 -6.38 51.05
CA ARG A 107 23.47 -5.88 50.54
C ARG A 107 23.84 -6.47 49.17
N PHE A 108 24.90 -5.90 48.59
CA PHE A 108 25.51 -6.36 47.33
C PHE A 108 26.15 -7.74 47.48
N LEU A 109 25.91 -8.62 46.51
CA LEU A 109 26.94 -9.30 45.71
C LEU A 109 26.28 -9.95 44.48
N ARG A 110 27.01 -10.12 43.37
CA ARG A 110 26.53 -10.90 42.21
C ARG A 110 26.82 -12.38 42.45
N PRO A 111 25.94 -13.27 41.99
CA PRO A 111 26.38 -14.21 40.95
C PRO A 111 25.45 -14.26 39.73
N SER A 112 25.86 -15.06 38.74
CA SER A 112 25.25 -15.27 37.43
C SER A 112 23.86 -15.92 37.47
N PHE A 113 23.15 -15.84 36.33
CA PHE A 113 21.85 -16.49 36.10
C PHE A 113 21.87 -17.99 36.40
N ILE A 114 20.90 -18.45 37.18
CA ILE A 114 20.38 -19.83 37.15
C ILE A 114 18.87 -19.70 36.88
N SER A 115 18.37 -20.44 35.88
CA SER A 115 16.94 -20.51 35.58
C SER A 115 16.27 -21.55 36.49
N PRO A 116 15.12 -21.28 37.13
CA PRO A 116 14.47 -22.24 38.01
C PRO A 116 13.82 -23.38 37.22
N PHE A 117 14.18 -24.62 37.56
CA PHE A 117 13.43 -25.79 37.11
C PHE A 117 12.11 -25.89 37.88
N HIS A 118 11.00 -26.11 37.17
CA HIS A 118 9.73 -26.47 37.80
C HIS A 118 9.80 -27.92 38.31
N TRP A 119 9.30 -28.15 39.52
CA TRP A 119 9.02 -29.48 40.03
C TRP A 119 7.54 -29.83 39.81
N THR A 120 7.28 -31.08 39.46
CA THR A 120 5.99 -31.75 39.65
C THR A 120 6.27 -33.10 40.30
N THR A 121 5.55 -33.42 41.37
CA THR A 121 5.84 -34.60 42.19
C THR A 121 4.85 -35.72 41.91
N THR A 122 5.34 -36.86 41.41
CA THR A 122 4.57 -38.10 41.35
C THR A 122 5.35 -39.21 42.07
N LYS A 123 4.70 -39.93 42.98
CA LYS A 123 5.35 -40.97 43.79
C LYS A 123 5.61 -42.23 42.95
N GLY A 124 6.87 -42.63 42.83
CA GLY A 124 7.29 -43.92 42.26
C GLY A 124 8.67 -44.30 42.79
N LYS A 125 8.89 -45.58 43.10
CA LYS A 125 10.19 -46.08 43.61
C LYS A 125 11.20 -46.19 42.46
N ASN A 126 11.88 -45.09 42.12
CA ASN A 126 13.09 -45.17 41.31
C ASN A 126 14.32 -45.15 42.21
N GLN A 127 15.09 -46.23 42.13
CA GLN A 127 16.38 -46.40 42.75
C GLN A 127 17.33 -45.33 42.21
N VAL A 128 18.00 -44.58 43.09
CA VAL A 128 18.95 -43.55 42.66
C VAL A 128 20.22 -44.24 42.16
N ILE A 129 20.22 -44.60 40.89
CA ILE A 129 21.46 -44.80 40.14
C ILE A 129 22.08 -43.40 40.01
N MET A 130 22.91 -43.04 40.98
CA MET A 130 23.95 -42.05 40.71
C MET A 130 24.93 -42.72 39.76
N GLU A 131 24.70 -42.57 38.45
CA GLU A 131 25.81 -42.50 37.52
C GLU A 131 26.65 -41.30 37.97
N LYS A 132 27.66 -41.58 38.79
CA LYS A 132 28.84 -40.75 38.79
C LYS A 132 29.33 -40.78 37.34
N MET A 133 29.20 -39.65 36.65
CA MET A 133 30.22 -39.32 35.68
C MET A 133 31.50 -39.17 36.50
N ASP A 134 32.27 -40.25 36.58
CA ASP A 134 33.60 -40.24 37.18
C ASP A 134 34.45 -39.33 36.31
N VAL A 135 34.51 -38.06 36.71
CA VAL A 135 35.38 -37.06 36.10
C VAL A 135 36.79 -37.51 36.39
N ALA A 136 37.40 -38.18 35.40
CA ALA A 136 38.81 -38.52 35.39
C ALA A 136 39.62 -37.22 35.30
N ILE A 137 39.79 -36.57 36.45
CA ILE A 137 40.76 -35.49 36.63
C ILE A 137 42.14 -36.15 36.58
N ASP A 138 42.76 -36.17 35.41
CA ASP A 138 44.17 -36.53 35.26
C ASP A 138 45.00 -35.59 36.16
N GLU A 139 45.91 -36.16 36.94
CA GLU A 139 46.65 -35.49 38.03
C GLU A 139 47.58 -34.37 37.53
N ASN A 140 47.72 -34.23 36.20
CA ASN A 140 48.49 -33.19 35.52
C ASN A 140 47.65 -31.95 35.10
N GLY A 141 46.32 -32.01 35.18
CA GLY A 141 45.44 -30.88 34.86
C GLY A 141 45.33 -30.47 33.38
N ASP A 142 45.85 -31.26 32.44
CA ASP A 142 45.70 -30.95 31.00
C ASP A 142 44.33 -31.38 30.45
N ASN A 143 43.41 -30.43 30.40
CA ASN A 143 42.09 -30.59 29.78
C ASN A 143 42.13 -30.85 28.26
N SER A 144 43.30 -30.95 27.61
CA SER A 144 43.42 -31.13 26.15
C SER A 144 42.76 -32.41 25.63
N ALA A 145 42.73 -33.51 26.38
CA ALA A 145 42.06 -34.74 25.95
C ALA A 145 40.55 -34.53 25.81
N LEU A 146 39.91 -33.97 26.85
CA LEU A 146 38.49 -33.62 26.86
C LEU A 146 38.17 -32.53 25.81
N ALA A 147 39.03 -31.54 25.61
CA ALA A 147 38.85 -30.52 24.58
C ALA A 147 38.85 -31.13 23.15
N GLU A 148 39.72 -32.12 22.89
CA GLU A 148 39.75 -32.85 21.62
C GLU A 148 38.51 -33.74 21.43
N GLU A 149 37.98 -34.36 22.50
CA GLU A 149 36.73 -35.13 22.48
C GLU A 149 35.51 -34.23 22.17
N LYS A 150 35.39 -33.08 22.84
CA LYS A 150 34.35 -32.08 22.55
C LYS A 150 34.47 -31.57 21.11
N LYS A 151 35.69 -31.40 20.60
CA LYS A 151 35.93 -31.11 19.17
C LYS A 151 35.50 -32.26 18.25
N THR A 152 35.66 -33.54 18.60
CA THR A 152 35.14 -34.66 17.77
C THR A 152 33.62 -34.73 17.78
N LEU A 153 32.97 -34.59 18.94
CA LEU A 153 31.50 -34.52 19.04
C LEU A 153 30.94 -33.34 18.23
N GLY A 154 31.58 -32.17 18.29
CA GLY A 154 31.23 -31.02 17.45
C GLY A 154 31.39 -31.27 15.95
N ASN A 155 32.46 -31.98 15.54
CA ASN A 155 32.65 -32.39 14.14
C ASN A 155 31.57 -33.38 13.68
N GLU A 156 31.09 -34.28 14.55
CA GLU A 156 30.00 -35.20 14.23
C GLU A 156 28.65 -34.51 14.12
N ALA A 157 28.28 -33.65 15.08
CA ALA A 157 27.06 -32.85 15.00
C ALA A 157 27.06 -31.98 13.72
N TYR A 158 28.21 -31.41 13.35
CA TYR A 158 28.38 -30.68 12.10
C TYR A 158 28.16 -31.55 10.85
N LYS A 159 28.67 -32.79 10.83
CA LYS A 159 28.43 -33.77 9.75
C LYS A 159 26.96 -34.20 9.67
N LYS A 160 26.28 -34.34 10.82
CA LYS A 160 24.84 -34.66 10.93
C LYS A 160 23.95 -33.47 10.52
N GLY A 161 24.51 -32.28 10.37
CA GLY A 161 23.78 -31.04 10.02
C GLY A 161 23.21 -30.27 11.22
N ASP A 162 23.36 -30.76 12.46
CA ASP A 162 23.01 -29.95 13.63
C ASP A 162 24.14 -28.99 13.98
N TYR A 163 24.12 -27.85 13.28
CA TYR A 163 25.03 -26.75 13.52
C TYR A 163 24.79 -26.05 14.87
N LYS A 164 23.62 -26.21 15.52
CA LYS A 164 23.34 -25.65 16.85
C LYS A 164 24.04 -26.46 17.93
N GLU A 165 23.93 -27.78 17.87
CA GLU A 165 24.64 -28.70 18.76
C GLU A 165 26.15 -28.65 18.52
N ALA A 166 26.60 -28.62 17.27
CA ALA A 166 28.02 -28.40 16.96
C ALA A 166 28.57 -27.12 17.60
N CYS A 167 27.80 -26.01 17.59
CA CYS A 167 28.19 -24.78 18.29
C CYS A 167 28.33 -24.94 19.81
N LYS A 168 27.56 -25.84 20.47
CA LYS A 168 27.72 -26.13 21.90
C LYS A 168 29.04 -26.85 22.16
N PHE A 169 29.25 -27.99 21.50
CA PHE A 169 30.45 -28.81 21.70
C PHE A 169 31.75 -28.07 21.32
N TYR A 170 31.75 -27.25 20.27
CA TYR A 170 32.91 -26.37 19.99
C TYR A 170 33.08 -25.25 21.03
N THR A 171 32.01 -24.80 21.69
CA THR A 171 32.12 -23.83 22.80
C THR A 171 32.72 -24.48 24.04
N GLU A 172 32.27 -25.69 24.40
CA GLU A 172 32.87 -26.50 25.48
C GLU A 172 34.37 -26.73 25.22
N ALA A 173 34.77 -27.06 23.98
CA ALA A 173 36.18 -27.19 23.61
C ALA A 173 36.99 -25.87 23.76
N ILE A 174 36.38 -24.72 23.46
CA ILE A 174 37.00 -23.39 23.62
C ILE A 174 37.06 -22.98 25.10
N GLU A 175 36.11 -23.37 25.92
CA GLU A 175 36.11 -23.12 27.37
C GLU A 175 37.19 -23.95 28.08
N LEU A 176 37.40 -25.19 27.65
CA LEU A 176 38.48 -26.06 28.14
C LEU A 176 39.87 -25.60 27.67
N LYS A 177 40.00 -25.06 26.43
CA LYS A 177 41.28 -24.65 25.83
C LYS A 177 41.11 -23.51 24.83
N SER A 178 41.11 -22.29 25.36
CA SER A 178 40.71 -21.04 24.67
C SER A 178 41.69 -20.50 23.63
N ASN A 179 42.90 -21.05 23.55
CA ASN A 179 43.99 -20.59 22.67
C ASN A 179 44.14 -21.39 21.36
N ASN A 180 43.31 -22.41 21.09
CA ASN A 180 43.42 -23.23 19.89
C ASN A 180 42.68 -22.58 18.69
N PRO A 181 43.39 -22.19 17.60
CA PRO A 181 42.76 -21.60 16.41
C PRO A 181 41.68 -22.50 15.79
N ASN A 182 41.86 -23.82 15.84
CA ASN A 182 40.99 -24.77 15.14
C ASN A 182 39.58 -24.86 15.75
N TYR A 183 39.45 -24.78 17.08
CA TYR A 183 38.13 -24.83 17.72
C TYR A 183 37.31 -23.58 17.40
N LEU A 184 37.94 -22.40 17.54
CA LEU A 184 37.37 -21.11 17.12
C LEU A 184 36.96 -21.14 15.65
N CYS A 185 37.82 -21.64 14.77
CA CYS A 185 37.55 -21.72 13.33
C CYS A 185 36.39 -22.67 13.01
N ASN A 186 36.28 -23.81 13.70
CA ASN A 186 35.20 -24.77 13.49
C ASN A 186 33.87 -24.28 14.08
N ARG A 187 33.88 -23.58 15.21
CA ARG A 187 32.69 -22.86 15.70
C ARG A 187 32.26 -21.77 14.71
N ALA A 188 33.21 -21.02 14.14
CA ALA A 188 32.91 -20.05 13.10
C ALA A 188 32.23 -20.69 11.88
N ALA A 189 32.62 -21.90 11.47
CA ALA A 189 31.94 -22.62 10.39
C ALA A 189 30.49 -22.99 10.75
N ALA A 190 30.25 -23.53 11.95
CA ALA A 190 28.89 -23.84 12.40
C ALA A 190 28.02 -22.57 12.52
N LEU A 191 28.60 -21.47 13.02
CA LEU A 191 27.94 -20.16 13.07
C LEU A 191 27.64 -19.60 11.67
N MET A 192 28.51 -19.81 10.67
CA MET A 192 28.23 -19.45 9.28
C MET A 192 27.04 -20.22 8.71
N MET A 193 26.92 -21.53 8.98
CA MET A 193 25.78 -22.35 8.54
C MET A 193 24.47 -21.95 9.25
N LEU A 194 24.55 -21.37 10.45
CA LEU A 194 23.42 -20.76 11.17
C LEU A 194 23.13 -19.30 10.74
N ASN A 195 23.81 -18.78 9.72
CA ASN A 195 23.76 -17.37 9.27
C ASN A 195 24.19 -16.34 10.34
N ARG A 196 24.87 -16.76 11.41
CA ARG A 196 25.37 -15.92 12.51
C ARG A 196 26.72 -15.29 12.15
N HIS A 197 26.79 -14.64 10.99
CA HIS A 197 28.04 -14.23 10.34
C HIS A 197 28.88 -13.23 11.16
N ASN A 198 28.27 -12.37 12.00
CA ASN A 198 29.00 -11.47 12.90
C ASN A 198 29.77 -12.24 14.00
N GLU A 199 29.18 -13.30 14.55
CA GLU A 199 29.82 -14.12 15.58
C GLU A 199 30.88 -15.03 14.96
N ALA A 200 30.59 -15.61 13.79
CA ALA A 200 31.57 -16.34 12.99
C ALA A 200 32.79 -15.47 12.63
N LEU A 201 32.58 -14.20 12.28
CA LEU A 201 33.66 -13.24 12.04
C LEU A 201 34.50 -13.03 13.31
N ASN A 202 33.89 -12.83 14.47
CA ASN A 202 34.59 -12.61 15.74
C ASN A 202 35.44 -13.83 16.17
N ASP A 203 35.01 -15.05 15.85
CA ASP A 203 35.79 -16.27 16.12
C ASP A 203 36.88 -16.51 15.06
N ALA A 204 36.59 -16.27 13.78
CA ALA A 204 37.58 -16.41 12.71
C ALA A 204 38.69 -15.34 12.81
N VAL A 205 38.36 -14.12 13.23
CA VAL A 205 39.33 -13.05 13.53
C VAL A 205 40.18 -13.41 14.75
N ARG A 206 39.61 -14.03 15.79
CA ARG A 206 40.41 -14.53 16.93
C ARG A 206 41.31 -15.69 16.53
N ALA A 207 40.88 -16.59 15.65
CA ALA A 207 41.74 -17.67 15.15
C ALA A 207 42.99 -17.13 14.43
N ILE A 208 42.87 -16.10 13.58
CA ILE A 208 44.03 -15.47 12.91
C ILE A 208 44.86 -14.54 13.82
N GLN A 209 44.36 -14.18 15.00
CA GLN A 209 45.16 -13.47 16.02
C GLN A 209 46.09 -14.42 16.80
N PHE A 210 45.77 -15.71 16.85
CA PHE A 210 46.66 -16.75 17.37
C PHE A 210 47.62 -17.31 16.31
N ASP A 211 47.22 -17.33 15.02
CA ASP A 211 48.08 -17.71 13.89
C ASP A 211 47.72 -16.90 12.62
N ASP A 212 48.52 -15.89 12.26
CA ASP A 212 48.30 -15.08 11.06
C ASP A 212 48.63 -15.82 9.74
N ASN A 213 49.30 -16.97 9.80
CA ASN A 213 49.50 -17.84 8.64
C ASN A 213 48.34 -18.83 8.45
N TYR A 214 47.32 -18.80 9.31
CA TYR A 214 46.19 -19.72 9.27
C TYR A 214 45.24 -19.45 8.09
N VAL A 215 45.59 -20.00 6.93
CA VAL A 215 44.87 -19.89 5.64
C VAL A 215 43.36 -20.13 5.78
N LYS A 216 42.96 -21.13 6.57
CA LYS A 216 41.54 -21.48 6.84
C LYS A 216 40.81 -20.39 7.64
N GLY A 217 41.51 -19.72 8.57
CA GLY A 217 40.99 -18.59 9.32
C GLY A 217 40.72 -17.39 8.40
N HIS A 218 41.73 -16.95 7.66
CA HIS A 218 41.61 -15.83 6.70
C HIS A 218 40.52 -16.09 5.64
N LEU A 219 40.37 -17.34 5.16
CA LEU A 219 39.30 -17.73 4.24
C LEU A 219 37.90 -17.61 4.87
N ARG A 220 37.72 -18.03 6.14
CA ARG A 220 36.45 -17.88 6.87
C ARG A 220 36.16 -16.41 7.20
N VAL A 221 37.17 -15.60 7.54
CA VAL A 221 37.04 -14.13 7.71
C VAL A 221 36.53 -13.48 6.41
N ALA A 222 37.16 -13.77 5.26
CA ALA A 222 36.76 -13.23 3.96
C ALA A 222 35.30 -13.58 3.60
N LYS A 223 34.91 -14.84 3.80
CA LYS A 223 33.52 -15.30 3.56
C LYS A 223 32.51 -14.71 4.53
N CYS A 224 32.88 -14.43 5.78
CA CYS A 224 32.03 -13.68 6.70
C CYS A 224 31.85 -12.24 6.22
N TYR A 225 32.92 -11.55 5.77
CA TYR A 225 32.80 -10.21 5.21
C TYR A 225 31.91 -10.14 3.96
N MET A 226 31.93 -11.13 3.07
CA MET A 226 31.01 -11.20 1.92
C MET A 226 29.55 -11.21 2.36
N ASN A 227 29.18 -12.12 3.28
CA ASN A 227 27.79 -12.27 3.74
C ASN A 227 27.34 -11.14 4.69
N LEU A 228 28.29 -10.33 5.18
CA LEU A 228 28.04 -9.10 5.93
C LEU A 228 28.06 -7.83 5.06
N GLY A 229 28.15 -7.95 3.72
CA GLY A 229 28.12 -6.82 2.79
C GLY A 229 29.40 -5.99 2.70
N LYS A 230 30.50 -6.45 3.32
CA LYS A 230 31.77 -5.69 3.46
C LYS A 230 32.79 -6.12 2.40
N PHE A 231 32.44 -5.94 1.13
CA PHE A 231 33.15 -6.54 -0.01
C PHE A 231 34.63 -6.13 -0.11
N ASP A 232 34.97 -4.88 0.20
CA ASP A 232 36.38 -4.42 0.23
C ASP A 232 37.23 -5.15 1.28
N LEU A 233 36.68 -5.39 2.47
CA LEU A 233 37.36 -6.17 3.51
C LEU A 233 37.45 -7.65 3.13
N ALA A 234 36.43 -8.19 2.47
CA ALA A 234 36.48 -9.55 1.92
C ALA A 234 37.60 -9.70 0.88
N LEU A 235 37.71 -8.76 -0.07
CA LEU A 235 38.75 -8.75 -1.11
C LEU A 235 40.16 -8.59 -0.51
N GLN A 236 40.33 -7.76 0.53
CA GLN A 236 41.58 -7.65 1.28
C GLN A 236 41.94 -8.96 1.98
N SER A 237 41.00 -9.62 2.66
CA SER A 237 41.23 -10.93 3.28
C SER A 237 41.57 -12.00 2.24
N PHE A 238 40.87 -12.06 1.10
CA PHE A 238 41.23 -12.99 0.02
C PHE A 238 42.60 -12.71 -0.59
N ALA A 239 43.05 -11.45 -0.65
CA ALA A 239 44.40 -11.11 -1.09
C ALA A 239 45.47 -11.68 -0.14
N LYS A 240 45.25 -11.61 1.19
CA LYS A 240 46.09 -12.27 2.21
C LYS A 240 46.03 -13.80 2.10
N VAL A 241 44.87 -14.41 1.86
CA VAL A 241 44.79 -15.87 1.58
C VAL A 241 45.64 -16.22 0.35
N ARG A 242 45.52 -15.47 -0.75
CA ARG A 242 46.28 -15.70 -1.99
C ARG A 242 47.80 -15.48 -1.83
N SER A 243 48.25 -14.68 -0.86
CA SER A 243 49.68 -14.55 -0.56
C SER A 243 50.22 -15.68 0.31
N LEU A 244 49.38 -16.34 1.11
CA LEU A 244 49.76 -17.50 1.94
C LEU A 244 49.65 -18.83 1.17
N ASP A 245 48.65 -18.95 0.29
CA ASP A 245 48.38 -20.13 -0.54
C ASP A 245 48.06 -19.69 -1.99
N PRO A 246 49.09 -19.46 -2.83
CA PRO A 246 48.89 -19.06 -4.24
C PRO A 246 48.29 -20.17 -5.12
N ALA A 247 48.38 -21.43 -4.70
CA ALA A 247 47.86 -22.58 -5.44
C ALA A 247 46.34 -22.76 -5.28
N ASN A 248 45.72 -22.01 -4.39
CA ASN A 248 44.32 -22.19 -4.00
C ASN A 248 43.32 -21.84 -5.11
N LYS A 249 42.91 -22.86 -5.88
CA LYS A 249 41.91 -22.73 -6.95
C LYS A 249 40.55 -22.20 -6.44
N GLN A 250 40.16 -22.50 -5.19
CA GLN A 250 38.90 -22.02 -4.62
C GLN A 250 38.92 -20.49 -4.43
N VAL A 251 40.01 -19.94 -3.90
CA VAL A 251 40.15 -18.49 -3.63
C VAL A 251 39.96 -17.64 -4.89
N LYS A 252 40.39 -18.12 -6.06
CA LYS A 252 40.17 -17.42 -7.34
C LYS A 252 38.68 -17.19 -7.63
N HIS A 253 37.85 -18.21 -7.41
CA HIS A 253 36.40 -18.14 -7.60
C HIS A 253 35.73 -17.23 -6.56
N GLU A 254 36.15 -17.30 -5.29
CA GLU A 254 35.59 -16.43 -4.24
C GLU A 254 35.95 -14.94 -4.43
N ILE A 255 37.14 -14.64 -4.98
CA ILE A 255 37.51 -13.27 -5.39
C ILE A 255 36.58 -12.78 -6.52
N GLN A 256 36.30 -13.62 -7.52
CA GLN A 256 35.35 -13.29 -8.59
C GLN A 256 33.94 -13.02 -8.04
N ASN A 257 33.43 -13.89 -7.16
CA ASN A 257 32.17 -13.68 -6.45
C ASN A 257 32.15 -12.35 -5.67
N ALA A 258 33.17 -12.07 -4.86
CA ALA A 258 33.25 -10.83 -4.07
C ALA A 258 33.35 -9.57 -4.96
N THR A 259 33.97 -9.68 -6.13
CA THR A 259 34.08 -8.58 -7.11
C THR A 259 32.73 -8.31 -7.78
N SER A 260 32.02 -9.36 -8.22
CA SER A 260 30.66 -9.25 -8.77
C SER A 260 29.67 -8.71 -7.74
N LEU A 261 29.73 -9.17 -6.48
CA LEU A 261 28.90 -8.65 -5.39
C LEU A 261 29.13 -7.14 -5.16
N LYS A 262 30.38 -6.68 -5.19
CA LYS A 262 30.70 -5.25 -5.08
C LYS A 262 30.11 -4.47 -6.26
N LEU A 263 30.31 -4.93 -7.49
CA LEU A 263 29.77 -4.29 -8.70
C LEU A 263 28.24 -4.21 -8.69
N TYR A 264 27.56 -5.30 -8.31
CA TYR A 264 26.10 -5.32 -8.22
C TYR A 264 25.58 -4.41 -7.11
N PHE A 265 26.27 -4.32 -5.97
CA PHE A 265 25.92 -3.38 -4.90
C PHE A 265 26.09 -1.92 -5.35
N GLU A 266 27.24 -1.57 -5.96
CA GLU A 266 27.47 -0.23 -6.48
C GLU A 266 26.47 0.17 -7.58
N ASN A 267 26.05 -0.76 -8.44
CA ASN A 267 25.03 -0.49 -9.44
C ASN A 267 23.65 -0.32 -8.78
N ALA A 268 23.31 -1.17 -7.80
CA ALA A 268 22.08 -1.02 -7.03
C ALA A 268 22.00 0.33 -6.31
N THR A 269 23.07 0.82 -5.68
CA THR A 269 23.06 2.17 -5.07
C THR A 269 22.90 3.26 -6.12
N LYS A 270 23.64 3.20 -7.24
CA LYS A 270 23.54 4.18 -8.35
C LYS A 270 22.15 4.24 -9.00
N HIS A 271 21.34 3.17 -8.93
CA HIS A 271 19.95 3.18 -9.37
C HIS A 271 18.98 3.59 -8.24
N MET A 272 19.31 3.32 -6.97
CA MET A 272 18.55 3.81 -5.80
C MET A 272 18.60 5.34 -5.72
N ASP A 273 19.78 5.94 -5.96
CA ASP A 273 19.99 7.39 -6.03
C ASP A 273 19.23 8.07 -7.18
N LYS A 274 18.75 7.29 -8.16
CA LYS A 274 17.94 7.72 -9.31
C LYS A 274 16.46 7.34 -9.18
N GLU A 275 16.05 6.78 -8.05
CA GLU A 275 14.71 6.20 -7.82
C GLU A 275 14.29 5.11 -8.83
N ASP A 276 15.25 4.49 -9.52
CA ASP A 276 15.01 3.37 -10.45
C ASP A 276 14.96 2.04 -9.70
N TYR A 277 13.94 1.92 -8.85
CA TYR A 277 13.71 0.76 -7.99
C TYR A 277 13.54 -0.56 -8.77
N ARG A 278 13.28 -0.51 -10.09
CA ARG A 278 13.23 -1.71 -10.95
C ARG A 278 14.63 -2.28 -11.15
N GLN A 279 15.60 -1.44 -11.50
CA GLN A 279 16.99 -1.87 -11.65
C GLN A 279 17.65 -2.19 -10.30
N VAL A 280 17.29 -1.49 -9.21
CA VAL A 280 17.75 -1.86 -7.86
C VAL A 280 17.42 -3.33 -7.55
N ILE A 281 16.17 -3.75 -7.78
CA ILE A 281 15.74 -5.13 -7.54
C ILE A 281 16.49 -6.10 -8.46
N TYR A 282 16.65 -5.79 -9.75
CA TYR A 282 17.39 -6.64 -10.69
C TYR A 282 18.85 -6.89 -10.25
N TRP A 283 19.59 -5.84 -9.90
CA TRP A 283 20.98 -5.97 -9.45
C TRP A 283 21.08 -6.70 -8.10
N ILE A 284 20.11 -6.48 -7.20
CA ILE A 284 20.11 -7.14 -5.88
C ILE A 284 19.69 -8.61 -5.97
N ASP A 285 18.80 -9.00 -6.89
CA ASP A 285 18.50 -10.42 -7.12
C ASP A 285 19.69 -11.17 -7.73
N LYS A 286 20.48 -10.52 -8.61
CA LYS A 286 21.80 -11.04 -9.05
C LYS A 286 22.80 -11.17 -7.89
N ALA A 287 22.76 -10.27 -6.92
CA ALA A 287 23.61 -10.34 -5.74
C ALA A 287 23.17 -11.43 -4.73
N LEU A 288 21.86 -11.61 -4.55
CA LEU A 288 21.26 -12.65 -3.70
C LEU A 288 21.46 -14.06 -4.27
N GLN A 289 21.63 -14.22 -5.59
CA GLN A 289 22.05 -15.50 -6.20
C GLN A 289 23.46 -15.93 -5.74
N ILE A 290 24.34 -15.00 -5.38
CA ILE A 290 25.72 -15.29 -4.92
C ILE A 290 25.80 -15.30 -3.38
N SER A 291 25.03 -14.45 -2.68
CA SER A 291 24.95 -14.42 -1.21
C SER A 291 23.50 -14.34 -0.73
N PRO A 292 22.77 -15.48 -0.66
CA PRO A 292 21.37 -15.52 -0.23
C PRO A 292 21.14 -15.10 1.23
N SER A 293 22.19 -15.06 2.05
CA SER A 293 22.13 -14.73 3.48
C SER A 293 22.41 -13.25 3.80
N CYS A 294 22.87 -12.46 2.83
CA CYS A 294 23.22 -11.06 3.04
C CYS A 294 22.00 -10.21 3.42
N LEU A 295 21.92 -9.78 4.68
CA LEU A 295 20.83 -8.94 5.19
C LEU A 295 20.78 -7.57 4.51
N GLN A 296 21.93 -6.97 4.20
CA GLN A 296 22.04 -5.68 3.51
C GLN A 296 21.37 -5.71 2.12
N PHE A 297 21.50 -6.82 1.38
CA PHE A 297 20.79 -7.03 0.12
C PHE A 297 19.28 -7.20 0.34
N LYS A 298 18.87 -8.02 1.31
CA LYS A 298 17.44 -8.20 1.64
C LYS A 298 16.77 -6.89 2.02
N PHE A 299 17.43 -6.06 2.84
CA PHE A 299 16.92 -4.76 3.27
C PHE A 299 16.83 -3.77 2.10
N LEU A 300 17.86 -3.67 1.24
CA LEU A 300 17.81 -2.79 0.06
C LEU A 300 16.76 -3.24 -0.96
N LYS A 301 16.56 -4.56 -1.16
CA LYS A 301 15.46 -5.09 -1.97
C LYS A 301 14.10 -4.72 -1.35
N VAL A 302 13.93 -4.85 -0.05
CA VAL A 302 12.69 -4.45 0.66
C VAL A 302 12.42 -2.95 0.53
N GLU A 303 13.41 -2.07 0.69
CA GLU A 303 13.25 -0.62 0.47
C GLU A 303 12.76 -0.31 -0.95
N ALA A 304 13.36 -0.93 -1.97
CA ALA A 304 12.94 -0.78 -3.37
C ALA A 304 11.56 -1.38 -3.67
N LEU A 305 11.19 -2.51 -3.05
CA LEU A 305 9.85 -3.11 -3.19
C LEU A 305 8.76 -2.22 -2.55
N ILE A 306 9.02 -1.67 -1.35
CA ILE A 306 8.12 -0.72 -0.68
C ILE A 306 7.89 0.51 -1.57
N LYS A 307 8.96 1.11 -2.11
CA LYS A 307 8.86 2.27 -3.01
C LYS A 307 8.18 1.97 -4.35
N ARG A 308 8.08 0.70 -4.76
CA ARG A 308 7.27 0.23 -5.90
C ARG A 308 5.83 -0.18 -5.54
N GLY A 309 5.43 -0.13 -4.27
CA GLY A 309 4.13 -0.61 -3.80
C GLY A 309 3.99 -2.15 -3.72
N ILE A 310 5.09 -2.90 -3.84
CA ILE A 310 5.08 -4.38 -3.83
C ILE A 310 5.23 -4.88 -2.39
N PHE A 311 4.20 -4.61 -1.57
CA PHE A 311 4.26 -4.85 -0.13
C PHE A 311 4.21 -6.33 0.28
N SER A 312 3.68 -7.22 -0.58
CA SER A 312 3.56 -8.66 -0.29
C SER A 312 4.93 -9.34 -0.19
N GLU A 313 5.75 -9.22 -1.24
CA GLU A 313 7.13 -9.73 -1.25
C GLU A 313 7.98 -9.06 -0.16
N ALA A 314 7.87 -7.73 -0.02
CA ALA A 314 8.56 -6.97 1.01
C ALA A 314 8.24 -7.49 2.43
N SER A 315 6.96 -7.73 2.71
CA SER A 315 6.49 -8.26 3.99
C SER A 315 6.97 -9.68 4.24
N SER A 316 7.07 -10.53 3.22
CA SER A 316 7.62 -11.89 3.37
C SER A 316 9.09 -11.82 3.81
N ILE A 317 9.94 -11.09 3.07
CA ILE A 317 11.37 -10.96 3.37
C ILE A 317 11.59 -10.40 4.79
N VAL A 318 10.79 -9.41 5.20
CA VAL A 318 10.83 -8.85 6.55
C VAL A 318 10.37 -9.85 7.62
N ASN A 319 9.30 -10.60 7.38
CA ASN A 319 8.86 -11.67 8.28
C ASN A 319 9.91 -12.77 8.43
N ASP A 320 10.64 -13.12 7.37
CA ASP A 320 11.68 -14.15 7.38
C ASP A 320 12.91 -13.72 8.20
N VAL A 321 13.31 -12.45 8.12
CA VAL A 321 14.36 -11.91 9.00
C VAL A 321 13.89 -11.84 10.46
N LEU A 322 12.64 -11.42 10.71
CA LEU A 322 12.08 -11.35 12.06
C LEU A 322 11.82 -12.72 12.69
N ARG A 323 11.65 -13.80 11.90
CA ARG A 323 11.64 -15.18 12.38
C ARG A 323 13.02 -15.66 12.87
N MET A 324 14.11 -15.04 12.41
CA MET A 324 15.48 -15.35 12.83
C MET A 324 15.98 -14.42 13.95
N ASN A 325 15.52 -13.17 13.98
CA ASN A 325 15.80 -12.19 15.04
C ASN A 325 14.65 -11.15 15.11
N ASP A 326 13.78 -11.30 16.11
CA ASP A 326 12.56 -10.52 16.30
C ASP A 326 12.81 -9.08 16.77
N MET A 327 14.01 -8.80 17.28
CA MET A 327 14.49 -7.49 17.74
C MET A 327 15.47 -6.83 16.74
N ASN A 328 15.59 -7.34 15.52
CA ASN A 328 16.39 -6.70 14.48
C ASN A 328 15.83 -5.30 14.13
N ALA A 329 16.61 -4.25 14.41
CA ALA A 329 16.19 -2.85 14.29
C ALA A 329 15.78 -2.48 12.85
N ASP A 330 16.59 -2.84 11.86
CA ASP A 330 16.30 -2.60 10.44
C ASP A 330 15.02 -3.31 9.99
N ALA A 331 14.86 -4.61 10.30
CA ALA A 331 13.67 -5.36 9.92
C ALA A 331 12.40 -4.84 10.60
N LEU A 332 12.47 -4.41 11.86
CA LEU A 332 11.36 -3.73 12.54
C LEU A 332 11.06 -2.35 11.94
N TYR A 333 12.07 -1.60 11.51
CA TYR A 333 11.91 -0.33 10.79
C TYR A 333 11.26 -0.53 9.42
N LEU A 334 11.73 -1.50 8.63
CA LEU A 334 11.17 -1.84 7.32
C LEU A 334 9.74 -2.37 7.43
N ARG A 335 9.41 -3.13 8.48
CA ARG A 335 8.03 -3.51 8.81
C ARG A 335 7.15 -2.28 9.06
N GLY A 336 7.68 -1.27 9.75
CA GLY A 336 7.04 0.02 9.93
C GLY A 336 6.78 0.73 8.59
N LEU A 337 7.78 0.78 7.70
CA LEU A 337 7.61 1.38 6.37
C LEU A 337 6.58 0.64 5.50
N CYS A 338 6.56 -0.71 5.48
CA CYS A 338 5.53 -1.48 4.78
C CYS A 338 4.13 -1.05 5.23
N LEU A 339 3.89 -1.03 6.55
CA LEU A 339 2.60 -0.65 7.13
C LEU A 339 2.25 0.82 6.86
N TYR A 340 3.23 1.72 6.85
CA TYR A 340 3.02 3.15 6.60
C TYR A 340 2.59 3.45 5.16
N TYR A 341 3.24 2.81 4.18
CA TYR A 341 2.86 2.92 2.77
C TYR A 341 1.65 2.05 2.39
N GLN A 342 1.17 1.20 3.31
CA GLN A 342 -0.16 0.56 3.30
C GLN A 342 -1.21 1.34 4.13
N ASP A 343 -1.02 2.65 4.35
CA ASP A 343 -1.95 3.54 5.08
C ASP A 343 -2.17 3.23 6.59
N TYR A 344 -1.63 2.12 7.12
CA TYR A 344 -1.65 1.75 8.54
C TYR A 344 -0.66 2.56 9.42
N ALA A 345 -0.69 3.89 9.32
CA ALA A 345 0.28 4.81 9.93
C ALA A 345 0.43 4.66 11.46
N GLU A 346 -0.65 4.42 12.21
CA GLU A 346 -0.57 4.15 13.66
C GLU A 346 0.06 2.78 13.99
N LYS A 347 -0.14 1.75 13.16
CA LYS A 347 0.54 0.45 13.31
C LYS A 347 2.05 0.61 13.02
N ALA A 348 2.40 1.40 12.01
CA ALA A 348 3.79 1.75 11.67
C ALA A 348 4.51 2.52 12.80
N LYS A 349 3.87 3.56 13.34
CA LYS A 349 4.32 4.34 14.50
C LYS A 349 4.69 3.45 15.70
N ASN A 350 3.90 2.43 16.00
CA ASN A 350 4.20 1.45 17.05
C ASN A 350 5.46 0.62 16.75
N HIS A 351 5.71 0.24 15.49
CA HIS A 351 6.95 -0.43 15.10
C HIS A 351 8.18 0.47 15.22
N PHE A 352 8.10 1.73 14.77
CA PHE A 352 9.21 2.69 14.94
C PHE A 352 9.50 2.99 16.42
N MET A 353 8.47 3.07 17.28
CA MET A 353 8.66 3.21 18.73
C MET A 353 9.29 1.95 19.37
N ARG A 354 9.00 0.75 18.87
CA ARG A 354 9.73 -0.47 19.27
C ARG A 354 11.22 -0.39 18.91
N VAL A 355 11.56 0.11 17.71
CA VAL A 355 12.96 0.33 17.32
C VAL A 355 13.63 1.33 18.25
N LEU A 356 13.03 2.51 18.48
CA LEU A 356 13.61 3.53 19.38
C LEU A 356 13.70 3.12 20.85
N LYS A 357 13.01 2.05 21.27
CA LYS A 357 13.17 1.45 22.61
C LYS A 357 14.40 0.54 22.70
N ALA A 358 14.85 -0.04 21.59
CA ALA A 358 16.06 -0.86 21.51
C ALA A 358 17.30 -0.04 21.11
N ASP A 359 17.13 0.90 20.18
CA ASP A 359 18.15 1.85 19.71
C ASP A 359 17.56 3.27 19.64
N PRO A 360 17.73 4.08 20.71
CA PRO A 360 17.22 5.47 20.77
C PRO A 360 17.84 6.42 19.73
N ASP A 361 18.98 6.06 19.14
CA ASP A 361 19.71 6.86 18.17
C ASP A 361 19.48 6.40 16.72
N HIS A 362 18.57 5.45 16.49
CA HIS A 362 18.14 5.00 15.15
C HIS A 362 17.47 6.13 14.35
N LYS A 363 18.31 6.96 13.70
CA LYS A 363 17.93 8.20 13.01
C LYS A 363 16.74 7.99 12.05
N ARG A 364 16.79 6.92 11.26
CA ARG A 364 15.73 6.56 10.30
C ARG A 364 14.35 6.45 10.98
N SER A 365 14.23 5.69 12.07
CA SER A 365 12.97 5.60 12.86
C SER A 365 12.56 6.92 13.49
N LYS A 366 13.54 7.70 13.98
CA LYS A 366 13.34 9.02 14.61
C LYS A 366 12.75 10.03 13.63
N ASP A 367 13.22 10.02 12.38
CA ASP A 367 12.77 10.93 11.34
C ASP A 367 11.44 10.47 10.72
N SER A 368 11.22 9.16 10.47
CA SER A 368 9.91 8.63 10.09
C SER A 368 8.82 8.93 11.12
N LEU A 369 9.12 8.87 12.43
CA LEU A 369 8.17 9.24 13.48
C LEU A 369 7.84 10.73 13.52
N LYS A 370 8.78 11.63 13.17
CA LYS A 370 8.47 13.07 13.01
C LYS A 370 7.54 13.29 11.83
N LEU A 371 7.85 12.67 10.69
CA LEU A 371 7.07 12.76 9.45
C LEU A 371 5.63 12.29 9.68
N ILE A 372 5.45 11.09 10.23
CA ILE A 372 4.11 10.52 10.51
C ILE A 372 3.33 11.40 11.50
N LYS A 373 3.97 11.92 12.55
CA LYS A 373 3.30 12.82 13.50
C LYS A 373 2.84 14.13 12.83
N ARG A 374 3.67 14.74 11.97
CA ARG A 374 3.28 15.93 11.20
C ARG A 374 2.11 15.62 10.26
N LEU A 375 2.20 14.53 9.50
CA LEU A 375 1.18 14.12 8.52
C LEU A 375 -0.18 13.85 9.17
N ILE A 376 -0.20 13.09 10.27
CA ILE A 376 -1.42 12.82 11.04
C ILE A 376 -1.97 14.12 11.63
N SER A 377 -1.14 14.97 12.24
CA SER A 377 -1.59 16.23 12.82
C SER A 377 -2.18 17.19 11.78
N ALA A 378 -1.64 17.24 10.56
CA ALA A 378 -2.19 18.04 9.46
C ALA A 378 -3.51 17.45 8.92
N LYS A 379 -3.60 16.11 8.76
CA LYS A 379 -4.85 15.40 8.41
C LYS A 379 -5.94 15.67 9.45
N GLU A 380 -5.61 15.56 10.74
CA GLU A 380 -6.56 15.76 11.85
C GLU A 380 -7.00 17.23 11.97
N ALA A 381 -6.08 18.20 11.83
CA ALA A 381 -6.43 19.62 11.81
C ALA A 381 -7.38 19.98 10.64
N GLY A 382 -7.12 19.46 9.43
CA GLY A 382 -8.01 19.64 8.29
C GLY A 382 -9.39 19.02 8.49
N ASN A 383 -9.44 17.79 9.02
CA ASN A 383 -10.68 17.11 9.37
C ASN A 383 -11.48 17.88 10.45
N GLU A 384 -10.82 18.49 11.43
CA GLU A 384 -11.47 19.26 12.49
C GLU A 384 -11.96 20.63 11.99
N ALA A 385 -11.15 21.34 11.19
CA ALA A 385 -11.55 22.59 10.56
C ALA A 385 -12.77 22.41 9.64
N PHE A 386 -12.80 21.35 8.83
CA PHE A 386 -13.95 21.03 7.99
C PHE A 386 -15.21 20.79 8.82
N LYS A 387 -15.12 20.00 9.90
CA LYS A 387 -16.26 19.74 10.81
C LYS A 387 -16.78 21.00 11.52
N LYS A 388 -15.97 22.05 11.62
CA LYS A 388 -16.35 23.37 12.15
C LYS A 388 -16.85 24.34 11.06
N GLY A 389 -17.04 23.88 9.82
CA GLY A 389 -17.41 24.73 8.68
C GLY A 389 -16.31 25.67 8.20
N LYS A 390 -15.09 25.57 8.75
CA LYS A 390 -13.93 26.44 8.44
C LYS A 390 -13.20 25.92 7.21
N TYR A 391 -13.86 25.95 6.05
CA TYR A 391 -13.37 25.28 4.85
C TYR A 391 -12.01 25.81 4.36
N GLU A 392 -11.73 27.11 4.42
CA GLU A 392 -10.41 27.62 4.01
C GLU A 392 -9.26 27.16 4.95
N GLU A 393 -9.50 27.06 6.26
CA GLU A 393 -8.54 26.46 7.20
C GLU A 393 -8.32 24.96 6.92
N ALA A 394 -9.39 24.24 6.53
CA ALA A 394 -9.30 22.84 6.13
C ALA A 394 -8.49 22.67 4.83
N TYR A 395 -8.73 23.50 3.81
CA TYR A 395 -8.00 23.48 2.53
C TYR A 395 -6.49 23.68 2.74
N ASN A 396 -6.12 24.67 3.56
CA ASN A 396 -4.73 24.93 3.91
C ASN A 396 -4.10 23.75 4.67
N SER A 397 -4.83 23.16 5.62
CA SER A 397 -4.35 22.01 6.41
C SER A 397 -4.14 20.75 5.55
N TYR A 398 -5.05 20.44 4.62
CA TYR A 398 -4.89 19.31 3.70
C TYR A 398 -3.76 19.55 2.68
N THR A 399 -3.55 20.79 2.24
CA THR A 399 -2.43 21.15 1.35
C THR A 399 -1.09 20.95 2.06
N GLN A 400 -0.95 21.42 3.30
CA GLN A 400 0.21 21.13 4.15
C GLN A 400 0.39 19.63 4.43
N ALA A 401 -0.68 18.85 4.47
CA ALA A 401 -0.60 17.39 4.63
C ALA A 401 0.00 16.71 3.39
N LEU A 402 -0.41 17.11 2.18
CA LEU A 402 0.10 16.59 0.90
C LEU A 402 1.60 16.90 0.70
N GLU A 403 2.08 18.03 1.21
CA GLU A 403 3.49 18.43 1.15
C GLU A 403 4.43 17.58 2.03
N ILE A 404 3.93 16.79 2.99
CA ILE A 404 4.75 16.10 3.99
C ILE A 404 5.35 14.77 3.48
N ASP A 405 4.62 14.01 2.64
CA ASP A 405 5.17 12.86 1.91
C ASP A 405 4.44 12.69 0.56
N PRO A 406 4.89 13.39 -0.51
CA PRO A 406 4.29 13.27 -1.84
C PRO A 406 4.25 11.84 -2.41
N TYR A 407 5.09 10.91 -1.90
CA TYR A 407 5.19 9.54 -2.39
C TYR A 407 4.12 8.59 -1.82
N ASN A 408 3.34 8.98 -0.80
CA ASN A 408 2.37 8.08 -0.19
C ASN A 408 1.03 8.05 -0.96
N LYS A 409 0.98 7.26 -2.06
CA LYS A 409 -0.20 7.03 -2.93
C LYS A 409 -1.53 7.01 -2.16
N TYR A 410 -1.64 6.14 -1.16
CA TYR A 410 -2.92 5.87 -0.47
C TYR A 410 -3.35 7.00 0.45
N ILE A 411 -2.43 7.54 1.27
CA ILE A 411 -2.76 8.68 2.14
C ILE A 411 -3.05 9.93 1.29
N ASN A 412 -2.28 10.15 0.22
CA ASN A 412 -2.44 11.34 -0.63
C ASN A 412 -3.73 11.28 -1.43
N SER A 413 -4.14 10.11 -1.95
CA SER A 413 -5.45 9.95 -2.61
C SER A 413 -6.62 10.32 -1.67
N LYS A 414 -6.57 9.86 -0.40
CA LYS A 414 -7.54 10.29 0.64
C LYS A 414 -7.48 11.80 0.90
N LEU A 415 -6.28 12.40 1.01
CA LEU A 415 -6.10 13.84 1.27
C LEU A 415 -6.62 14.71 0.12
N TYR A 416 -6.30 14.39 -1.13
CA TYR A 416 -6.85 15.04 -2.32
C TYR A 416 -8.39 14.95 -2.33
N CYS A 417 -8.96 13.77 -2.08
CA CYS A 417 -10.41 13.60 -2.04
C CYS A 417 -11.08 14.40 -0.89
N ASN A 418 -10.43 14.54 0.27
CA ASN A 418 -10.91 15.39 1.36
C ASN A 418 -10.80 16.89 1.01
N ARG A 419 -9.72 17.30 0.34
CA ARG A 419 -9.55 18.67 -0.16
C ARG A 419 -10.53 19.01 -1.29
N ALA A 420 -10.89 18.06 -2.15
CA ALA A 420 -11.98 18.19 -3.11
C ALA A 420 -13.34 18.45 -2.44
N THR A 421 -13.67 17.78 -1.32
CA THR A 421 -14.89 18.13 -0.52
C THR A 421 -14.86 19.60 -0.09
N THR A 422 -13.67 20.08 0.26
CA THR A 422 -13.46 21.43 0.76
C THR A 422 -13.63 22.45 -0.37
N HIS A 423 -13.12 22.14 -1.57
CA HIS A 423 -13.41 22.90 -2.79
C HIS A 423 -14.90 22.90 -3.12
N ALA A 424 -15.59 21.76 -3.06
CA ALA A 424 -17.04 21.68 -3.30
C ALA A 424 -17.85 22.53 -2.31
N LYS A 425 -17.56 22.45 -1.00
CA LYS A 425 -18.19 23.32 0.02
C LYS A 425 -17.84 24.81 -0.10
N LEU A 426 -16.83 25.16 -0.89
CA LEU A 426 -16.45 26.54 -1.24
C LEU A 426 -16.97 26.96 -2.64
N ASN A 427 -17.86 26.17 -3.25
CA ASN A 427 -18.39 26.34 -4.61
C ASN A 427 -17.31 26.38 -5.72
N ARG A 428 -16.16 25.73 -5.49
CA ARG A 428 -15.01 25.64 -6.41
C ARG A 428 -15.02 24.30 -7.16
N ALA A 429 -16.12 24.00 -7.87
CA ALA A 429 -16.38 22.68 -8.47
C ALA A 429 -15.24 22.16 -9.37
N GLU A 430 -14.71 22.99 -10.28
CA GLU A 430 -13.58 22.61 -11.16
C GLU A 430 -12.30 22.24 -10.38
N ALA A 431 -12.03 22.91 -9.25
CA ALA A 431 -10.92 22.55 -8.37
C ALA A 431 -11.16 21.23 -7.62
N ALA A 432 -12.41 20.92 -7.28
CA ALA A 432 -12.78 19.62 -6.73
C ALA A 432 -12.66 18.49 -7.77
N ILE A 433 -12.98 18.77 -9.04
CA ILE A 433 -12.80 17.84 -10.18
C ILE A 433 -11.31 17.56 -10.41
N ALA A 434 -10.46 18.59 -10.35
CA ALA A 434 -9.01 18.44 -10.45
C ALA A 434 -8.44 17.59 -9.30
N ASP A 435 -8.76 17.91 -8.04
CA ASP A 435 -8.29 17.14 -6.87
C ASP A 435 -8.78 15.69 -6.89
N CYS A 436 -10.04 15.42 -7.26
CA CYS A 436 -10.51 14.05 -7.41
C CYS A 436 -9.79 13.31 -8.54
N SER A 437 -9.40 14.01 -9.61
CA SER A 437 -8.64 13.43 -10.71
C SER A 437 -7.21 13.07 -10.29
N GLU A 438 -6.55 13.85 -9.44
CA GLU A 438 -5.27 13.45 -8.82
C GLU A 438 -5.45 12.28 -7.83
N ALA A 439 -6.54 12.27 -7.05
CA ALA A 439 -6.86 11.14 -6.18
C ALA A 439 -7.03 9.83 -6.96
N ILE A 440 -7.67 9.87 -8.13
CA ILE A 440 -7.89 8.71 -9.03
C ILE A 440 -6.60 8.32 -9.77
N LYS A 441 -5.77 9.28 -10.21
CA LYS A 441 -4.44 8.99 -10.78
C LYS A 441 -3.53 8.28 -9.78
N LEU A 442 -3.64 8.65 -8.50
CA LEU A 442 -2.96 7.94 -7.42
C LEU A 442 -3.60 6.58 -7.17
N ASP A 443 -4.91 6.48 -6.93
CA ASP A 443 -5.61 5.23 -6.63
C ASP A 443 -6.89 5.05 -7.47
N ASP A 444 -6.77 4.27 -8.54
CA ASP A 444 -7.82 3.89 -9.48
C ASP A 444 -8.93 3.01 -8.86
N SER A 445 -8.71 2.50 -7.64
CA SER A 445 -9.71 1.74 -6.88
C SER A 445 -10.54 2.61 -5.92
N TYR A 446 -10.20 3.90 -5.75
CA TYR A 446 -10.77 4.73 -4.69
C TYR A 446 -12.16 5.31 -5.05
N VAL A 447 -13.19 4.48 -4.85
CA VAL A 447 -14.61 4.77 -5.14
C VAL A 447 -15.09 6.16 -4.67
N LYS A 448 -14.66 6.63 -3.49
CA LYS A 448 -15.10 7.94 -2.96
C LYS A 448 -14.61 9.13 -3.80
N ALA A 449 -13.47 9.02 -4.50
CA ALA A 449 -13.01 10.06 -5.41
C ALA A 449 -13.86 10.10 -6.69
N TYR A 450 -14.22 8.94 -7.25
CA TYR A 450 -15.14 8.88 -8.40
C TYR A 450 -16.54 9.41 -8.05
N LEU A 451 -17.14 8.97 -6.94
CA LEU A 451 -18.43 9.49 -6.48
C LEU A 451 -18.43 11.03 -6.33
N ARG A 452 -17.36 11.58 -5.75
CA ARG A 452 -17.21 13.02 -5.53
C ARG A 452 -17.00 13.79 -6.83
N ARG A 453 -16.23 13.25 -7.78
CA ARG A 453 -16.03 13.85 -9.11
C ARG A 453 -17.30 13.79 -9.95
N ALA A 454 -17.98 12.64 -9.97
CA ALA A 454 -19.25 12.46 -10.66
C ALA A 454 -20.33 13.43 -10.15
N LYS A 455 -20.41 13.65 -8.83
CA LYS A 455 -21.27 14.70 -8.26
C LYS A 455 -20.89 16.09 -8.76
N CYS A 456 -19.61 16.46 -8.71
CA CYS A 456 -19.17 17.77 -9.23
C CYS A 456 -19.47 17.93 -10.73
N TYR A 457 -19.40 16.86 -11.53
CA TYR A 457 -19.80 16.88 -12.94
C TYR A 457 -21.32 17.02 -13.14
N MET A 458 -22.16 16.48 -12.25
CA MET A 458 -23.60 16.80 -12.24
C MET A 458 -23.83 18.28 -11.90
N ASP A 459 -23.12 18.79 -10.89
CA ASP A 459 -23.20 20.18 -10.42
C ASP A 459 -22.70 21.20 -11.49
N THR A 460 -21.89 20.77 -12.47
CA THR A 460 -21.40 21.58 -13.61
C THR A 460 -22.02 21.21 -14.96
N GLU A 461 -23.12 20.45 -14.98
CA GLU A 461 -23.86 19.99 -16.17
C GLU A 461 -23.04 19.12 -17.17
N GLN A 462 -21.88 18.59 -16.74
CA GLN A 462 -21.03 17.66 -17.49
C GLN A 462 -21.58 16.23 -17.36
N TYR A 463 -22.83 16.04 -17.79
CA TYR A 463 -23.62 14.82 -17.53
C TYR A 463 -23.02 13.54 -18.16
N GLU A 464 -22.24 13.63 -19.24
CA GLU A 464 -21.58 12.43 -19.79
C GLU A 464 -20.44 11.94 -18.90
N GLU A 465 -19.59 12.86 -18.45
CA GLU A 465 -18.48 12.61 -17.53
C GLU A 465 -19.00 12.05 -16.20
N ALA A 466 -20.10 12.61 -15.69
CA ALA A 466 -20.81 12.09 -14.51
C ALA A 466 -21.27 10.64 -14.69
N VAL A 467 -21.91 10.30 -15.82
CA VAL A 467 -22.35 8.93 -16.12
C VAL A 467 -21.15 7.98 -16.20
N ARG A 468 -20.06 8.36 -16.88
CA ARG A 468 -18.84 7.52 -16.99
C ARG A 468 -18.24 7.21 -15.62
N ASP A 469 -18.17 8.20 -14.72
CA ASP A 469 -17.64 7.99 -13.36
C ASP A 469 -18.60 7.17 -12.48
N TYR A 470 -19.92 7.39 -12.53
CA TYR A 470 -20.87 6.56 -11.78
C TYR A 470 -20.93 5.12 -12.30
N GLU A 471 -20.76 4.87 -13.60
CA GLU A 471 -20.61 3.52 -14.14
C GLU A 471 -19.31 2.87 -13.66
N LYS A 472 -18.20 3.62 -13.57
CA LYS A 472 -16.94 3.14 -12.99
C LYS A 472 -17.08 2.82 -11.50
N VAL A 473 -17.85 3.61 -10.74
CA VAL A 473 -18.23 3.28 -9.35
C VAL A 473 -19.00 1.96 -9.30
N LEU A 474 -20.00 1.77 -10.16
CA LEU A 474 -20.84 0.56 -10.17
C LEU A 474 -20.05 -0.72 -10.51
N GLN A 475 -18.98 -0.59 -11.32
CA GLN A 475 -18.02 -1.67 -11.62
C GLN A 475 -17.11 -2.01 -10.43
N LEU A 476 -16.77 -1.03 -9.58
CA LEU A 476 -15.91 -1.22 -8.41
C LEU A 476 -16.69 -1.70 -7.18
N ASP A 477 -17.92 -1.20 -7.00
CA ASP A 477 -18.83 -1.53 -5.90
C ASP A 477 -20.29 -1.52 -6.39
N THR A 478 -20.91 -2.70 -6.44
CA THR A 478 -22.27 -2.88 -6.97
C THR A 478 -23.36 -2.68 -5.89
N SER A 479 -23.43 -1.46 -5.34
CA SER A 479 -24.52 -1.04 -4.44
C SER A 479 -25.82 -0.71 -5.19
N GLN A 480 -26.98 -0.92 -4.54
CA GLN A 480 -28.28 -0.45 -5.04
C GLN A 480 -28.37 1.10 -5.07
N GLU A 481 -27.59 1.78 -4.23
CA GLU A 481 -27.43 3.24 -4.26
C GLU A 481 -26.69 3.69 -5.52
N HIS A 482 -25.56 3.04 -5.84
CA HIS A 482 -24.79 3.34 -7.07
C HIS A 482 -25.62 3.09 -8.34
N LYS A 483 -26.51 2.09 -8.35
CA LYS A 483 -27.47 1.86 -9.45
C LYS A 483 -28.48 3.00 -9.62
N ARG A 484 -28.90 3.65 -8.52
CA ARG A 484 -29.75 4.85 -8.58
C ARG A 484 -28.97 6.02 -9.17
N LEU A 485 -27.78 6.32 -8.64
CA LEU A 485 -26.92 7.40 -9.15
C LEU A 485 -26.63 7.25 -10.67
N VAL A 486 -26.37 6.03 -11.16
CA VAL A 486 -26.24 5.76 -12.61
C VAL A 486 -27.55 6.01 -13.38
N LYS A 487 -28.72 5.62 -12.84
CA LYS A 487 -30.03 5.89 -13.48
C LYS A 487 -30.29 7.39 -13.54
N ASP A 488 -30.05 8.09 -12.45
CA ASP A 488 -30.40 9.50 -12.27
C ASP A 488 -29.48 10.38 -13.13
N ALA A 489 -28.17 10.11 -13.16
CA ALA A 489 -27.23 10.76 -14.07
C ALA A 489 -27.57 10.50 -15.56
N LYS A 490 -28.01 9.28 -15.91
CA LYS A 490 -28.51 8.97 -17.27
C LYS A 490 -29.82 9.68 -17.60
N LEU A 491 -30.67 9.96 -16.61
CA LEU A 491 -31.90 10.74 -16.81
C LEU A 491 -31.58 12.21 -17.07
N GLU A 492 -30.66 12.83 -16.32
CA GLU A 492 -30.23 14.21 -16.60
C GLU A 492 -29.45 14.32 -17.93
N LEU A 493 -28.67 13.29 -18.31
CA LEU A 493 -28.06 13.20 -19.64
C LEU A 493 -29.10 13.09 -20.76
N LYS A 494 -30.21 12.35 -20.56
CA LYS A 494 -31.35 12.34 -21.49
C LYS A 494 -32.04 13.71 -21.56
N LYS A 495 -32.25 14.38 -20.42
CA LYS A 495 -32.91 15.71 -20.34
C LYS A 495 -32.11 16.81 -21.02
N SER A 496 -30.81 16.88 -20.79
CA SER A 496 -29.90 17.86 -21.42
C SER A 496 -29.78 17.66 -22.94
N LYS A 497 -29.84 16.41 -23.42
CA LYS A 497 -29.89 16.08 -24.86
C LYS A 497 -31.30 16.16 -25.48
N ARG A 498 -32.32 16.54 -24.73
CA ARG A 498 -33.72 16.55 -25.18
C ARG A 498 -33.98 17.71 -26.14
N LYS A 499 -34.34 17.39 -27.38
CA LYS A 499 -34.72 18.39 -28.40
C LYS A 499 -35.92 19.22 -27.93
N ASN A 500 -35.89 20.52 -28.17
CA ASN A 500 -37.03 21.40 -27.91
C ASN A 500 -37.87 21.57 -29.18
N TYR A 501 -38.87 20.69 -29.38
CA TYR A 501 -39.71 20.66 -30.58
C TYR A 501 -40.47 21.96 -30.85
N TYR A 502 -40.89 22.68 -29.81
CA TYR A 502 -41.54 23.99 -29.95
C TYR A 502 -40.58 25.04 -30.53
N LYS A 503 -39.30 25.01 -30.11
CA LYS A 503 -38.24 25.87 -30.66
C LYS A 503 -37.89 25.49 -32.11
N ILE A 504 -37.88 24.19 -32.45
CA ILE A 504 -37.63 23.70 -33.81
C ILE A 504 -38.72 24.15 -34.79
N LEU A 505 -40.00 24.04 -34.39
CA LEU A 505 -41.12 24.56 -35.19
C LEU A 505 -41.35 26.08 -35.06
N ASN A 506 -40.54 26.79 -34.26
CA ASN A 506 -40.66 28.23 -34.02
C ASN A 506 -42.08 28.67 -33.57
N VAL A 507 -42.64 27.94 -32.59
CA VAL A 507 -43.98 28.16 -32.01
C VAL A 507 -43.94 28.21 -30.48
N SER A 508 -44.94 28.86 -29.88
CA SER A 508 -45.12 28.86 -28.42
C SER A 508 -45.57 27.48 -27.89
N LYS A 509 -45.25 27.16 -26.63
CA LYS A 509 -45.76 25.96 -25.94
C LYS A 509 -47.30 25.91 -25.94
N ASN A 510 -47.94 27.08 -25.92
CA ASN A 510 -49.40 27.23 -25.91
C ASN A 510 -50.03 27.26 -27.32
N ALA A 511 -49.26 27.01 -28.39
CA ALA A 511 -49.77 27.07 -29.76
C ALA A 511 -50.89 26.03 -30.01
N THR A 512 -51.88 26.44 -30.79
CA THR A 512 -52.99 25.60 -31.24
C THR A 512 -52.54 24.59 -32.29
N ASP A 513 -53.32 23.51 -32.46
CA ASP A 513 -53.03 22.44 -33.42
C ASP A 513 -52.87 22.97 -34.87
N ASP A 514 -53.59 24.03 -35.23
CA ASP A 514 -53.52 24.64 -36.56
C ASP A 514 -52.36 25.63 -36.75
N GLU A 515 -51.93 26.31 -35.68
CA GLU A 515 -50.67 27.06 -35.70
C GLU A 515 -49.47 26.13 -35.85
N ILE A 516 -49.47 24.97 -35.17
CA ILE A 516 -48.45 23.93 -35.30
C ILE A 516 -48.40 23.38 -36.74
N LYS A 517 -49.55 23.08 -37.35
CA LYS A 517 -49.64 22.69 -38.78
C LYS A 517 -49.14 23.78 -39.73
N LYS A 518 -49.47 25.05 -39.46
CA LYS A 518 -49.06 26.20 -40.28
C LYS A 518 -47.55 26.45 -40.19
N ALA A 519 -46.98 26.31 -39.00
CA ALA A 519 -45.55 26.42 -38.75
C ALA A 519 -44.76 25.26 -39.39
N TYR A 520 -45.23 24.01 -39.22
CA TYR A 520 -44.64 22.85 -39.91
C TYR A 520 -44.59 23.05 -41.43
N ARG A 521 -45.71 23.40 -42.08
CA ARG A 521 -45.72 23.66 -43.53
C ARG A 521 -44.77 24.78 -43.96
N LYS A 522 -44.57 25.81 -43.12
CA LYS A 522 -43.64 26.92 -43.39
C LYS A 522 -42.18 26.48 -43.28
N GLU A 523 -41.78 25.85 -42.18
CA GLU A 523 -40.39 25.48 -41.95
C GLU A 523 -39.98 24.23 -42.75
N ALA A 524 -40.88 23.27 -42.99
CA ALA A 524 -40.63 22.16 -43.91
C ALA A 524 -40.43 22.63 -45.35
N LEU A 525 -41.25 23.57 -45.84
CA LEU A 525 -41.04 24.21 -47.14
C LEU A 525 -39.76 25.08 -47.19
N LYS A 526 -39.23 25.52 -46.05
CA LYS A 526 -37.96 26.26 -45.97
C LYS A 526 -36.73 25.35 -46.02
N HIS A 527 -36.78 24.20 -45.36
CA HIS A 527 -35.68 23.24 -45.28
C HIS A 527 -35.75 22.11 -46.33
N HIS A 528 -36.72 22.14 -47.25
CA HIS A 528 -36.93 21.08 -48.25
C HIS A 528 -35.68 20.86 -49.14
N PRO A 529 -35.21 19.61 -49.34
CA PRO A 529 -33.97 19.32 -50.07
C PRO A 529 -33.87 19.99 -51.44
N ASP A 530 -34.93 19.95 -52.25
CA ASP A 530 -34.97 20.52 -53.61
C ASP A 530 -34.64 22.02 -53.67
N ARG A 531 -34.89 22.77 -52.60
CA ARG A 531 -34.57 24.21 -52.54
C ARG A 531 -33.08 24.49 -52.33
N HIS A 532 -32.35 23.48 -51.86
CA HIS A 532 -30.92 23.55 -51.51
C HIS A 532 -30.08 22.59 -52.38
N ALA A 533 -30.65 22.09 -53.48
CA ALA A 533 -29.97 21.21 -54.42
C ALA A 533 -28.74 21.86 -55.10
N SER A 534 -28.65 23.19 -55.09
CA SER A 534 -27.51 23.99 -55.57
C SER A 534 -26.61 24.56 -54.46
N ALA A 535 -26.89 24.27 -53.18
CA ALA A 535 -26.06 24.68 -52.06
C ALA A 535 -24.80 23.79 -51.94
N THR A 536 -23.85 24.16 -51.06
CA THR A 536 -22.69 23.30 -50.82
C THR A 536 -23.09 21.97 -50.16
N GLU A 537 -22.27 20.93 -50.33
CA GLU A 537 -22.51 19.59 -49.77
C GLU A 537 -22.68 19.59 -48.23
N GLU A 538 -22.05 20.53 -47.52
CA GLU A 538 -22.27 20.72 -46.09
C GLU A 538 -23.59 21.41 -45.76
N GLU A 539 -24.00 22.41 -46.54
CA GLU A 539 -25.26 23.13 -46.35
C GLU A 539 -26.45 22.22 -46.66
N ARG A 540 -26.40 21.46 -47.76
CA ARG A 540 -27.45 20.48 -48.08
C ARG A 540 -27.64 19.47 -46.94
N LYS A 541 -26.55 18.96 -46.35
CA LYS A 541 -26.61 18.06 -45.18
C LYS A 541 -27.19 18.71 -43.92
N LYS A 542 -26.92 20.00 -43.68
CA LYS A 542 -27.49 20.77 -42.55
C LYS A 542 -29.00 20.98 -42.76
N GLU A 543 -29.43 21.36 -43.96
CA GLU A 543 -30.84 21.55 -44.33
C GLU A 543 -31.63 20.24 -44.35
N GLU A 544 -31.07 19.14 -44.90
CA GLU A 544 -31.65 17.79 -44.82
C GLU A 544 -31.85 17.32 -43.37
N LEU A 545 -30.96 17.69 -42.45
CA LEU A 545 -31.09 17.37 -41.03
C LEU A 545 -32.19 18.21 -40.37
N LEU A 546 -32.20 19.53 -40.60
CA LEU A 546 -33.25 20.42 -40.09
C LEU A 546 -34.64 20.04 -40.61
N PHE A 547 -34.77 19.58 -41.86
CA PHE A 547 -36.02 19.05 -42.40
C PHE A 547 -36.52 17.81 -41.64
N LYS A 548 -35.61 16.88 -41.30
CA LYS A 548 -35.93 15.69 -40.49
C LYS A 548 -36.36 16.08 -39.07
N GLU A 549 -35.68 17.03 -38.44
CA GLU A 549 -36.03 17.52 -37.09
C GLU A 549 -37.38 18.28 -37.08
N VAL A 550 -37.69 19.04 -38.14
CA VAL A 550 -39.00 19.69 -38.31
C VAL A 550 -40.13 18.64 -38.50
N GLY A 551 -39.86 17.55 -39.20
CA GLY A 551 -40.76 16.40 -39.31
C GLY A 551 -41.00 15.69 -37.97
N GLU A 552 -39.92 15.37 -37.26
CA GLU A 552 -39.91 14.76 -35.92
C GLU A 552 -40.72 15.62 -34.92
N ALA A 553 -40.44 16.93 -34.88
CA ALA A 553 -41.13 17.89 -34.02
C ALA A 553 -42.64 17.95 -34.30
N TYR A 554 -43.04 17.94 -35.58
CA TYR A 554 -44.45 17.91 -35.96
C TYR A 554 -45.12 16.57 -35.63
N ALA A 555 -44.42 15.43 -35.82
CA ALA A 555 -44.93 14.10 -35.51
C ALA A 555 -45.16 13.85 -34.00
N VAL A 556 -44.48 14.61 -33.13
CA VAL A 556 -44.72 14.63 -31.68
C VAL A 556 -45.79 15.66 -31.28
N LEU A 557 -45.75 16.88 -31.83
CA LEU A 557 -46.60 17.99 -31.37
C LEU A 557 -48.01 18.02 -32.00
N SER A 558 -48.26 17.34 -33.12
CA SER A 558 -49.59 17.26 -33.75
C SER A 558 -50.51 16.20 -33.14
N ASP A 559 -49.94 15.19 -32.47
CA ASP A 559 -50.67 14.13 -31.76
C ASP A 559 -50.86 14.54 -30.30
N LYS A 560 -52.11 14.59 -29.82
CA LYS A 560 -52.44 15.08 -28.47
C LYS A 560 -51.87 14.20 -27.35
N GLN A 561 -51.72 12.90 -27.57
CA GLN A 561 -51.15 11.97 -26.58
C GLN A 561 -49.62 12.02 -26.57
N LYS A 562 -48.98 12.20 -27.73
CA LYS A 562 -47.52 12.43 -27.80
C LYS A 562 -47.13 13.80 -27.25
N ARG A 563 -47.86 14.86 -27.64
CA ARG A 563 -47.72 16.21 -27.10
C ARG A 563 -47.87 16.21 -25.58
N HIS A 564 -48.89 15.55 -25.03
CA HIS A 564 -49.05 15.43 -23.57
C HIS A 564 -47.87 14.71 -22.91
N ARG A 565 -47.44 13.55 -23.42
CA ARG A 565 -46.28 12.81 -22.88
C ARG A 565 -44.97 13.60 -22.95
N TYR A 566 -44.80 14.42 -23.99
CA TYR A 566 -43.68 15.34 -24.11
C TYR A 566 -43.82 16.53 -23.13
N ASP A 567 -44.99 17.15 -23.02
CA ASP A 567 -45.22 18.27 -22.12
C ASP A 567 -45.14 17.89 -20.63
N SER A 568 -45.38 16.62 -20.28
CA SER A 568 -45.20 16.02 -18.95
C SER A 568 -43.80 15.42 -18.70
N GLY A 569 -43.00 15.18 -19.74
CA GLY A 569 -41.66 14.56 -19.64
C GLY A 569 -41.64 13.03 -19.53
N GLN A 570 -42.78 12.35 -19.73
CA GLN A 570 -42.93 10.89 -19.63
C GLN A 570 -42.24 10.13 -20.78
N ASP A 571 -41.99 10.81 -21.91
CA ASP A 571 -41.17 10.31 -23.03
C ASP A 571 -39.74 9.90 -22.63
N LEU A 572 -39.21 10.50 -21.56
CA LEU A 572 -37.85 10.22 -21.06
C LEU A 572 -37.75 8.90 -20.27
N GLU A 573 -38.84 8.46 -19.64
CA GLU A 573 -38.90 7.21 -18.87
C GLU A 573 -39.19 6.01 -19.76
N ASP A 574 -40.11 6.16 -20.72
CA ASP A 574 -40.74 5.05 -21.46
C ASP A 574 -39.95 4.57 -22.69
N SER A 575 -38.79 5.17 -22.97
CA SER A 575 -37.95 4.93 -24.17
C SER A 575 -37.16 3.60 -24.13
N SER A 576 -37.80 2.51 -23.68
CA SER A 576 -37.28 1.13 -23.72
C SER A 576 -37.88 0.30 -24.87
N PHE A 577 -38.89 0.81 -25.59
CA PHE A 577 -39.45 0.24 -26.81
C PHE A 577 -39.63 1.35 -27.85
N GLY A 578 -39.25 1.09 -29.10
CA GLY A 578 -39.17 2.11 -30.17
C GLY A 578 -40.16 1.91 -31.31
N ALA A 579 -40.27 2.92 -32.16
CA ALA A 579 -40.86 2.84 -33.50
C ALA A 579 -40.41 4.07 -34.32
N ASP A 580 -39.48 3.90 -35.25
CA ASP A 580 -39.06 4.96 -36.16
C ASP A 580 -40.16 5.24 -37.20
N ILE A 581 -40.76 6.43 -37.15
CA ILE A 581 -41.71 6.92 -38.16
C ILE A 581 -40.94 7.78 -39.15
N ASN A 582 -40.87 7.34 -40.40
CA ASN A 582 -40.13 8.02 -41.46
C ASN A 582 -40.74 9.40 -41.79
N PRO A 583 -39.99 10.52 -41.67
CA PRO A 583 -40.51 11.87 -41.97
C PRO A 583 -41.01 12.04 -43.41
N ASN A 584 -40.51 11.25 -44.36
CA ASN A 584 -40.87 11.35 -45.77
C ASN A 584 -42.33 10.93 -46.04
N ASP A 585 -42.83 9.96 -45.29
CA ASP A 585 -44.18 9.42 -45.46
C ASP A 585 -45.25 10.44 -45.00
N ILE A 586 -44.92 11.22 -43.96
CA ILE A 586 -45.75 12.34 -43.47
C ILE A 586 -45.77 13.50 -44.47
N PHE A 587 -44.66 13.77 -45.15
CA PHE A 587 -44.58 14.82 -46.17
C PHE A 587 -45.42 14.48 -47.41
N GLN A 588 -45.30 13.25 -47.92
CA GLN A 588 -46.15 12.72 -49.00
C GLN A 588 -47.64 12.85 -48.66
N MET A 589 -48.03 12.56 -47.41
CA MET A 589 -49.42 12.66 -46.96
C MET A 589 -50.00 14.10 -46.94
N PHE A 590 -49.17 15.16 -47.06
CA PHE A 590 -49.62 16.56 -46.99
C PHE A 590 -49.32 17.39 -48.25
N PHE A 591 -48.36 16.98 -49.09
CA PHE A 591 -48.02 17.65 -50.35
C PHE A 591 -48.21 16.76 -51.59
N GLY A 592 -48.35 15.44 -51.42
CA GLY A 592 -48.61 14.48 -52.49
C GLY A 592 -50.10 14.32 -52.77
N GLY A 593 -50.59 14.93 -53.86
CA GLY A 593 -51.84 14.52 -54.51
C GLY A 593 -53.02 15.48 -54.35
N GLY A 594 -53.14 16.43 -55.29
CA GLY A 594 -54.46 16.85 -55.75
C GLY A 594 -55.03 15.78 -56.68
N GLY A 595 -56.00 14.99 -56.22
CA GLY A 595 -56.63 13.93 -57.01
C GLY A 595 -57.61 13.13 -56.15
N GLY A 596 -58.89 13.10 -56.54
CA GLY A 596 -59.95 12.51 -55.72
C GLY A 596 -60.02 10.98 -55.83
N GLY A 597 -60.28 10.29 -54.72
CA GLY A 597 -60.44 8.83 -54.69
C GLY A 597 -60.67 8.28 -53.28
N ASN A 598 -61.91 8.35 -52.80
CA ASN A 598 -62.30 7.70 -51.54
C ASN A 598 -62.56 6.20 -51.81
N PRO A 599 -62.02 5.28 -50.99
CA PRO A 599 -62.89 4.19 -50.54
C PRO A 599 -62.63 3.79 -49.07
N PHE A 600 -63.49 4.28 -48.17
CA PHE A 600 -63.85 3.50 -46.98
C PHE A 600 -64.83 2.40 -47.43
N GLY A 601 -64.48 1.12 -47.36
CA GLY A 601 -65.36 0.05 -47.84
C GLY A 601 -64.92 -1.38 -47.53
N GLY A 602 -65.49 -1.98 -46.49
CA GLY A 602 -65.36 -3.40 -46.15
C GLY A 602 -64.05 -3.81 -45.44
N GLY A 603 -64.00 -4.90 -44.66
CA GLY A 603 -65.12 -5.80 -44.33
C GLY A 603 -64.68 -7.17 -43.81
N SER A 604 -64.09 -7.24 -42.61
CA SER A 604 -63.46 -8.47 -42.09
C SER A 604 -64.46 -9.57 -41.68
N ARG A 605 -64.45 -10.74 -42.35
CA ARG A 605 -65.03 -12.00 -41.82
C ARG A 605 -64.27 -13.27 -42.22
N PHE A 606 -63.71 -13.94 -41.20
CA PHE A 606 -63.50 -15.38 -41.01
C PHE A 606 -63.66 -16.37 -42.18
N ARG A 607 -62.58 -17.09 -42.52
CA ARG A 607 -62.31 -18.53 -42.20
C ARG A 607 -61.05 -19.03 -42.96
N ASN A 608 -60.43 -20.18 -42.70
CA ASN A 608 -60.08 -20.94 -41.47
C ASN A 608 -59.57 -22.35 -41.89
N SER A 609 -58.33 -22.72 -41.55
CA SER A 609 -57.71 -24.07 -41.73
C SER A 609 -57.60 -24.55 -43.20
N GLY A 610 -56.64 -25.37 -43.63
CA GLY A 610 -55.43 -25.99 -43.03
C GLY A 610 -54.67 -26.68 -44.20
N GLY A 611 -53.49 -27.31 -44.11
CA GLY A 611 -52.56 -27.67 -43.03
C GLY A 611 -51.43 -28.53 -43.67
N HIS A 612 -50.59 -29.23 -42.89
CA HIS A 612 -49.43 -30.07 -43.35
C HIS A 612 -48.27 -29.29 -44.03
N ASP A 613 -46.99 -29.69 -43.94
CA ASP A 613 -46.31 -30.44 -42.86
C ASP A 613 -44.78 -30.19 -42.92
N ASP A 614 -44.05 -30.64 -41.88
CA ASP A 614 -42.60 -30.96 -41.82
C ASP A 614 -41.50 -29.96 -42.27
N GLY A 615 -40.31 -30.06 -41.62
CA GLY A 615 -39.01 -29.78 -42.27
C GLY A 615 -38.11 -28.64 -41.75
N TYR A 616 -37.41 -28.85 -40.63
CA TYR A 616 -36.07 -28.24 -40.37
C TYR A 616 -34.99 -28.91 -41.26
N PRO A 617 -33.73 -28.43 -41.36
CA PRO A 617 -33.05 -27.27 -40.74
C PRO A 617 -32.56 -26.23 -41.79
N GLY A 618 -31.94 -25.08 -41.51
CA GLY A 618 -31.01 -24.68 -40.45
C GLY A 618 -29.55 -24.85 -40.93
N PHE A 619 -28.82 -23.74 -41.18
CA PHE A 619 -27.45 -23.77 -41.73
C PHE A 619 -26.54 -22.67 -41.17
N THR A 620 -25.23 -22.95 -41.13
CA THR A 620 -24.17 -22.09 -40.56
C THR A 620 -23.19 -21.58 -41.63
N PHE A 621 -22.43 -20.53 -41.29
CA PHE A 621 -21.34 -19.95 -42.09
C PHE A 621 -20.24 -20.96 -42.50
N THR A 622 -19.65 -20.73 -43.67
CA THR A 622 -18.18 -20.64 -43.83
C THR A 622 -17.78 -19.83 -45.08
N PHE A 623 -16.50 -19.47 -45.19
CA PHE A 623 -15.92 -18.58 -46.22
C PHE A 623 -15.70 -19.25 -47.59
N GLY A 624 -15.68 -18.40 -48.63
CA GLY A 624 -15.16 -18.65 -49.98
C GLY A 624 -14.84 -17.33 -50.65
#